data_AF-A0A2K6SPJ6-F1
#
_entry.id   AF-A0A2K6SPJ6-F1
#
_cell.length_a   1.000
_cell.length_b   1.000
_cell.length_c   1.000
_cell.angle_alpha   90.00
_cell.angle_beta   90.00
_cell.angle_gamma   90.00
#
_symmetry.space_group_name_H-M   'P 1'
#
loop_
_entity.id
_entity.type
_entity.pdbx_description
1 polymer ?
#
loop_
_entity_poly.entity_id
_entity_poly.type
_entity_poly.pdbx_seq_one_letter_code
_entity_poly.pdbx_strand_id
1 'polypeptide(L)'
;MPTVEELYRNYGILADATEQVGQHKDAYQVILDGVKGGTKEKRLAAQFIPKFFKHFPELADSAINAQLDLCEDEDVSKTSAFFSIVMSLIYLISTTYWIAGDVPLNRLLPSAKNLMFFIPLYV
;
A
#
# COMPACT_ATOMS: atom_id res chain seq x y z
N MET A 1 16.77 -10.00 6.30
CA MET A 1 16.07 -9.73 5.03
C MET A 1 15.23 -10.95 4.73
N PRO A 2 13.91 -10.80 4.47
CA PRO A 2 13.02 -11.94 4.26
C PRO A 2 13.37 -12.70 2.98
N THR A 3 13.24 -14.02 2.97
CA THR A 3 13.40 -14.82 1.74
C THR A 3 12.09 -14.93 0.97
N VAL A 4 12.15 -15.38 -0.29
CA VAL A 4 10.95 -15.65 -1.10
C VAL A 4 10.00 -16.65 -0.42
N GLU A 5 10.52 -17.74 0.16
CA GLU A 5 9.64 -18.70 0.88
C GLU A 5 8.95 -18.05 2.08
N GLU A 6 9.66 -17.17 2.80
CA GLU A 6 9.12 -16.47 3.95
C GLU A 6 8.00 -15.51 3.55
N LEU A 7 8.16 -14.79 2.43
CA LEU A 7 7.10 -13.93 1.89
C LEU A 7 5.84 -14.72 1.50
N TYR A 8 5.99 -15.88 0.86
CA TYR A 8 4.85 -16.75 0.53
C TYR A 8 4.18 -17.34 1.77
N ARG A 9 4.96 -17.71 2.79
CA ARG A 9 4.43 -18.20 4.06
C ARG A 9 3.59 -17.13 4.76
N ASN A 10 4.10 -15.91 4.86
CA ASN A 10 3.37 -14.79 5.48
C ASN A 10 2.15 -14.38 4.66
N TYR A 11 2.25 -14.41 3.33
CA TYR A 11 1.10 -14.25 2.45
C TYR A 11 0.01 -15.28 2.75
N GLY A 12 0.37 -16.56 2.92
CA GLY A 12 -0.56 -17.63 3.26
C GLY A 12 -1.30 -17.35 4.57
N ILE A 13 -0.56 -16.95 5.62
CA ILE A 13 -1.14 -16.57 6.91
C ILE A 13 -2.17 -15.45 6.75
N LEU A 14 -1.83 -14.38 6.01
CA LEU A 14 -2.75 -13.27 5.76
C LEU A 14 -3.93 -13.66 4.86
N ALA A 15 -3.74 -14.55 3.90
CA ALA A 15 -4.82 -15.03 3.05
C ALA A 15 -5.81 -15.92 3.81
N ASP A 16 -5.31 -16.79 4.68
CA ASP A 16 -6.10 -17.72 5.48
C ASP A 16 -6.82 -17.02 6.64
N ALA A 17 -6.21 -15.96 7.18
CA ALA A 17 -6.77 -15.21 8.30
C ALA A 17 -8.09 -14.48 7.98
N THR A 18 -8.45 -14.30 6.70
CA THR A 18 -9.73 -13.72 6.22
C THR A 18 -10.22 -12.48 7.00
N GLU A 19 -11.06 -12.64 8.03
CA GLU A 19 -11.59 -11.55 8.87
C GLU A 19 -10.64 -11.12 10.00
N GLN A 20 -9.72 -12.00 10.42
CA GLN A 20 -8.74 -11.75 11.48
C GLN A 20 -7.40 -11.24 10.95
N VAL A 21 -7.33 -10.85 9.67
CA VAL A 21 -6.10 -10.34 9.03
C VAL A 21 -5.45 -9.22 9.83
N GLY A 22 -6.25 -8.30 10.40
CA GLY A 22 -5.74 -7.20 11.22
C GLY A 22 -4.95 -7.63 12.46
N GLN A 23 -5.11 -8.87 12.93
CA GLN A 23 -4.34 -9.42 14.07
C GLN A 23 -2.94 -9.89 13.67
N HIS A 24 -2.70 -10.13 12.38
CA HIS A 24 -1.43 -10.64 11.82
C HIS A 24 -0.54 -9.52 11.29
N LYS A 25 -0.38 -8.47 12.11
CA LYS A 25 0.44 -7.31 11.78
C LYS A 25 1.91 -7.67 11.55
N ASP A 26 2.41 -8.61 12.33
CA ASP A 26 3.75 -9.17 12.23
C ASP A 26 4.00 -9.79 10.85
N ALA A 27 3.07 -10.59 10.34
CA ALA A 27 3.17 -11.18 9.01
C ALA A 27 3.17 -10.11 7.90
N TYR A 28 2.34 -9.07 8.05
CA TYR A 28 2.33 -7.95 7.10
C TYR A 28 3.62 -7.13 7.16
N GLN A 29 4.19 -6.92 8.35
CA GLN A 29 5.48 -6.24 8.51
C GLN A 29 6.62 -6.98 7.80
N VAL A 30 6.63 -8.32 7.84
CA VAL A 30 7.63 -9.12 7.10
C VAL A 30 7.47 -8.94 5.59
N ILE A 31 6.23 -8.82 5.09
CA ILE A 31 5.98 -8.51 3.68
C ILE A 31 6.49 -7.12 3.30
N LEU A 32 6.31 -6.13 4.16
CA LEU A 32 6.85 -4.78 3.97
C LEU A 32 8.38 -4.80 3.91
N ASP A 33 9.03 -5.58 4.77
CA ASP A 33 10.49 -5.71 4.75
C ASP A 33 11.02 -6.46 3.51
N GLY A 34 10.14 -7.10 2.72
CA GLY A 34 10.49 -7.72 1.44
C GLY A 34 11.05 -6.73 0.42
N VAL A 35 10.75 -5.43 0.54
CA VAL A 35 11.30 -4.39 -0.35
C VAL A 35 12.80 -4.17 -0.18
N LYS A 36 13.36 -4.62 0.95
CA LYS A 36 14.80 -4.61 1.25
C LYS A 36 15.51 -5.86 0.74
N GLY A 37 14.79 -6.81 0.16
CA GLY A 37 15.32 -8.04 -0.40
C GLY A 37 15.89 -7.88 -1.81
N GLY A 38 16.12 -9.01 -2.48
CA GLY A 38 16.55 -9.03 -3.89
C GLY A 38 15.40 -8.77 -4.87
N THR A 39 15.69 -8.83 -6.16
CA THR A 39 14.71 -8.53 -7.23
C THR A 39 13.45 -9.41 -7.16
N LYS A 40 13.59 -10.68 -6.75
CA LYS A 40 12.45 -11.60 -6.65
C LYS A 40 11.56 -11.27 -5.46
N GLU A 41 12.17 -11.00 -4.32
CA GLU A 41 11.51 -10.61 -3.07
C GLU A 41 10.77 -9.28 -3.25
N LYS A 42 11.44 -8.29 -3.84
CA LYS A 42 10.85 -6.98 -4.16
C LYS A 42 9.61 -7.09 -5.05
N ARG A 43 9.65 -7.94 -6.09
CA ARG A 43 8.49 -8.19 -6.97
C ARG A 43 7.31 -8.83 -6.24
N LEU A 44 7.57 -9.66 -5.24
CA LEU A 44 6.51 -10.25 -4.42
C LEU A 44 5.93 -9.24 -3.44
N ALA A 45 6.81 -8.49 -2.75
CA ALA A 45 6.39 -7.40 -1.87
C ALA A 45 5.50 -6.40 -2.62
N ALA A 46 5.90 -5.98 -3.83
CA ALA A 46 5.14 -5.09 -4.70
C ALA A 46 3.69 -5.58 -4.96
N GLN A 47 3.49 -6.90 -5.05
CA GLN A 47 2.18 -7.52 -5.29
C GLN A 47 1.38 -7.76 -4.00
N PHE A 48 2.06 -8.08 -2.90
CA PHE A 48 1.40 -8.49 -1.65
C PHE A 48 1.01 -7.29 -0.79
N ILE A 49 1.85 -6.25 -0.72
CA ILE A 49 1.60 -5.03 0.05
C ILE A 49 0.22 -4.42 -0.24
N PRO A 50 -0.19 -4.14 -1.51
CA PRO A 50 -1.44 -3.46 -1.78
C PRO A 50 -2.65 -4.38 -1.51
N LYS A 51 -2.47 -5.70 -1.57
CA LYS A 51 -3.55 -6.68 -1.37
C LYS A 51 -4.10 -6.67 0.06
N PHE A 52 -3.21 -6.50 1.04
CA PHE A 52 -3.58 -6.51 2.45
C PHE A 52 -3.61 -5.12 3.09
N PHE A 53 -3.17 -4.08 2.37
CA PHE A 53 -3.10 -2.69 2.85
C PHE A 53 -4.38 -2.20 3.55
N LYS A 54 -5.56 -2.50 2.99
CA LYS A 54 -6.86 -2.10 3.55
C LYS A 54 -7.13 -2.63 4.96
N HIS A 55 -6.43 -3.69 5.38
CA HIS A 55 -6.60 -4.31 6.69
C HIS A 55 -5.65 -3.73 7.76
N PHE A 56 -4.66 -2.92 7.36
CA PHE A 56 -3.62 -2.39 8.25
C PHE A 56 -3.47 -0.87 8.12
N PRO A 57 -4.49 -0.08 8.50
CA PRO A 57 -4.43 1.38 8.40
C PRO A 57 -3.29 1.99 9.24
N GLU A 58 -2.94 1.37 10.35
CA GLU A 58 -1.81 1.75 11.21
C GLU A 58 -0.42 1.56 10.60
N LEU A 59 -0.30 0.74 9.54
CA LEU A 59 0.94 0.55 8.78
C LEU A 59 0.87 1.23 7.40
N ALA A 60 -0.17 2.06 7.16
CA ALA A 60 -0.39 2.68 5.87
C ALA A 60 0.83 3.50 5.41
N ASP A 61 1.39 4.33 6.28
CA ASP A 61 2.58 5.15 5.96
C ASP A 61 3.78 4.27 5.59
N SER A 62 4.01 3.19 6.34
CA SER A 62 5.11 2.26 6.05
C SER A 62 4.89 1.50 4.74
N ALA A 63 3.66 1.11 4.45
CA ALA A 63 3.28 0.44 3.21
C ALA A 63 3.40 1.34 1.98
N ILE A 64 3.04 2.63 2.12
CA ILE A 64 3.22 3.62 1.06
C ILE A 64 4.71 3.85 0.80
N ASN A 65 5.50 4.09 1.85
CA ASN A 65 6.95 4.32 1.71
C ASN A 65 7.65 3.11 1.07
N ALA A 66 7.39 1.89 1.56
CA ALA A 66 7.96 0.67 1.00
C ALA A 66 7.63 0.51 -0.50
N GLN A 67 6.44 0.92 -0.90
CA GLN A 67 6.00 0.86 -2.28
C GLN A 67 6.56 1.99 -3.16
N LEU A 68 6.82 3.17 -2.59
CA LEU A 68 7.57 4.23 -3.27
C LEU A 68 9.01 3.78 -3.54
N ASP A 69 9.67 3.15 -2.55
CA ASP A 69 11.02 2.58 -2.71
C ASP A 69 11.06 1.55 -3.87
N LEU A 70 9.98 0.79 -4.06
CA LEU A 70 9.85 -0.15 -5.18
C LEU A 70 9.58 0.52 -6.54
N CYS A 71 8.96 1.69 -6.56
CA CYS A 71 8.73 2.45 -7.79
C CYS A 71 10.03 3.09 -8.30
N GLU A 72 10.96 3.41 -7.41
CA GLU A 72 12.29 3.93 -7.74
C GLU A 72 13.24 2.84 -8.26
N ASP A 73 12.89 1.56 -8.08
CA ASP A 73 13.68 0.42 -8.58
C ASP A 73 13.37 0.13 -10.05
N GLU A 74 14.35 0.32 -10.94
CA GLU A 74 14.20 0.16 -12.39
C GLU A 74 13.72 -1.24 -12.82
N ASP A 75 13.99 -2.30 -12.05
CA ASP A 75 13.57 -3.67 -12.35
C ASP A 75 12.14 -4.01 -11.88
N VAL A 76 11.60 -3.20 -10.96
CA VAL A 76 10.27 -3.36 -10.34
C VAL A 76 9.30 -2.28 -10.84
N SER A 77 9.80 -1.17 -11.36
CA SER A 77 9.08 -0.06 -11.99
C SER A 77 8.08 -0.50 -13.08
N LYS A 78 8.29 -1.66 -13.71
CA LYS A 78 7.38 -2.25 -14.71
C LYS A 78 6.21 -3.03 -14.13
N THR A 79 6.24 -3.31 -12.83
CA THR A 79 5.16 -3.98 -12.13
C THR A 79 4.14 -2.93 -11.72
N SER A 80 2.87 -3.23 -11.97
CA SER A 80 1.62 -2.49 -11.65
C SER A 80 1.49 -1.83 -10.25
N ALA A 81 2.54 -1.81 -9.42
CA ALA A 81 2.59 -1.26 -8.08
C ALA A 81 2.22 0.22 -8.02
N PHE A 82 2.79 1.07 -8.89
CA PHE A 82 2.48 2.51 -8.94
C PHE A 82 0.98 2.78 -9.09
N PHE A 83 0.33 2.07 -10.03
CA PHE A 83 -1.11 2.23 -10.26
C PHE A 83 -1.93 1.73 -9.07
N SER A 84 -1.53 0.62 -8.43
CA SER A 84 -2.21 0.10 -7.24
C SER A 84 -2.05 1.02 -6.01
N ILE A 85 -0.91 1.69 -5.84
CA ILE A 85 -0.66 2.66 -4.76
C ILE A 85 -1.50 3.91 -4.97
N VAL A 86 -1.48 4.48 -6.17
CA VAL A 86 -2.28 5.67 -6.51
C VAL A 86 -3.77 5.37 -6.33
N MET A 87 -4.25 4.21 -6.78
CA MET A 87 -5.65 3.82 -6.59
C MET A 87 -6.01 3.54 -5.12
N SER A 88 -5.11 2.94 -4.34
CA SER A 88 -5.34 2.70 -2.90
C SER A 88 -5.33 3.99 -2.09
N LEU A 89 -4.46 4.94 -2.43
CA LEU A 89 -4.44 6.30 -1.88
C LEU A 89 -5.69 7.08 -2.26
N ILE A 90 -6.10 7.04 -3.54
CA ILE A 90 -7.37 7.65 -3.99
C ILE A 90 -8.55 7.03 -3.25
N TYR A 91 -8.57 5.72 -3.03
CA TYR A 91 -9.67 5.06 -2.30
C TYR A 91 -9.71 5.52 -0.84
N LEU A 92 -8.58 5.50 -0.12
CA LEU A 92 -8.53 5.94 1.28
C LEU A 92 -8.90 7.41 1.45
N ILE A 93 -8.49 8.24 0.49
CA ILE A 93 -8.83 9.65 0.43
C ILE A 93 -10.32 9.82 0.11
N SER A 94 -10.85 9.20 -0.94
CA SER A 94 -12.28 9.23 -1.23
C SER A 94 -13.12 8.75 -0.06
N THR A 95 -12.79 7.64 0.60
CA THR A 95 -13.54 7.17 1.78
C THR A 95 -13.45 8.17 2.94
N THR A 96 -12.30 8.79 3.19
CA THR A 96 -12.21 9.87 4.19
C THR A 96 -12.97 11.14 3.78
N TYR A 97 -13.01 11.51 2.50
CA TYR A 97 -13.81 12.63 1.97
C TYR A 97 -15.32 12.34 1.97
N TRP A 98 -15.73 11.10 1.72
CA TRP A 98 -17.13 10.65 1.83
C TRP A 98 -17.60 10.64 3.29
N ILE A 99 -16.75 10.19 4.23
CA ILE A 99 -17.03 10.30 5.68
C ILE A 99 -17.01 11.77 6.13
N ALA A 100 -16.15 12.58 5.53
CA ALA A 100 -16.04 14.01 5.77
C ALA A 100 -16.92 14.86 4.84
N GLY A 101 -18.02 14.32 4.30
CA GLY A 101 -18.91 15.01 3.35
C GLY A 101 -19.49 16.35 3.83
N ASP A 102 -19.28 16.71 5.09
CA ASP A 102 -19.64 18.01 5.69
C ASP A 102 -18.44 18.95 5.96
N VAL A 103 -17.21 18.58 5.57
CA VAL A 103 -15.99 19.36 5.86
C VAL A 103 -15.60 20.23 4.67
N PRO A 104 -15.64 21.56 4.80
CA PRO A 104 -15.35 22.46 3.68
C PRO A 104 -13.85 22.42 3.30
N LEU A 105 -13.60 22.54 1.98
CA LEU A 105 -12.30 22.35 1.29
C LEU A 105 -11.14 23.19 1.87
N ASN A 106 -11.47 24.29 2.54
CA ASN A 106 -10.57 25.21 3.20
C ASN A 106 -9.96 24.66 4.50
N ARG A 107 -10.51 23.58 5.09
CA ARG A 107 -9.95 22.90 6.28
C ARG A 107 -9.01 21.73 5.97
N LEU A 108 -8.84 21.39 4.70
CA LEU A 108 -7.95 20.31 4.30
C LEU A 108 -6.49 20.71 4.46
N LEU A 109 -5.66 19.76 4.91
CA LEU A 109 -4.22 19.91 4.99
C LEU A 109 -3.64 20.27 3.60
N PRO A 110 -2.62 21.13 3.52
CA PRO A 110 -2.02 21.56 2.24
C PRO A 110 -1.57 20.39 1.35
N SER A 111 -1.09 19.30 1.95
CA SER A 111 -0.70 18.06 1.28
C SER A 111 -1.86 17.36 0.56
N ALA A 112 -3.09 17.43 1.10
CA ALA A 112 -4.28 16.86 0.47
C ALA A 112 -4.76 17.67 -0.74
N LYS A 113 -4.48 18.98 -0.78
CA LYS A 113 -4.84 19.87 -1.90
C LYS A 113 -4.01 19.57 -3.15
N ASN A 114 -2.72 19.26 -2.97
CA ASN A 114 -1.83 18.91 -4.08
C ASN A 114 -2.23 17.58 -4.75
N LEU A 115 -2.80 16.64 -4.00
CA LEU A 115 -3.25 15.36 -4.56
C LEU A 115 -4.56 15.49 -5.36
N MET A 116 -5.40 16.48 -5.03
CA MET A 116 -6.66 16.75 -5.74
C MET A 116 -6.43 17.27 -7.18
N PHE A 117 -5.29 17.91 -7.44
CA PHE A 117 -4.89 18.36 -8.78
C PHE A 117 -4.46 17.23 -9.72
N PHE A 118 -4.21 16.01 -9.21
CA PHE A 118 -3.91 14.84 -10.02
C PHE A 118 -5.16 14.06 -10.46
N ILE A 119 -6.35 14.46 -9.99
CA ILE A 119 -7.63 13.81 -10.31
C ILE A 119 -8.13 14.05 -11.77
N PRO A 120 -7.80 15.13 -12.52
CA PRO A 120 -8.44 15.38 -13.81
C PRO A 120 -7.83 14.63 -15.00
N LEU A 121 -7.05 13.55 -14.80
CA LEU A 121 -6.49 12.74 -15.88
C LEU A 121 -7.15 11.36 -16.04
N TYR A 122 -8.13 11.01 -15.20
CA TYR A 122 -8.85 9.72 -15.26
C TYR A 122 -10.37 9.90 -15.07
N VAL A 123 -10.96 10.83 -15.84
CA VAL A 123 -12.39 10.79 -16.21
C VAL A 123 -12.48 10.70 -17.71
#